data_AF-A0ABD4TP58-F1
#
_entry.id   AF-A0ABD4TP58-F1
#
_cell.length_a   1.000
_cell.length_b   1.000
_cell.length_c   1.000
_cell.angle_alpha   90.00
_cell.angle_beta   90.00
_cell.angle_gamma   90.00
#
_symmetry.space_group_name_H-M   'P 1'
#
loop_
_entity.id
_entity.type
_entity.pdbx_description
1 polymer ?
#
loop_
_entity_poly.entity_id
_entity_poly.type
_entity_poly.pdbx_seq_one_letter_code
_entity_poly.pdbx_strand_id
1 'polypeptide(L)'
;MKWRVLCVLLVCIVAAFLPLSPVSTWMSTQGDASAPQLPSDRGNPNEARRAAGEANTQAGFLTQGTKELVDGTSQLTGGADELVAAISQAQAGAQELSAGMVQLQAATGQLGGGATEVADAIGQVVEQATAFDAVRGQVTAAIDRALVSTKASKDPDVIAAREQLQQLKVQADNAQLPPEVVAQMNKLRDGSREVANQLAVPGYAYHDGVYTATNGAQQLASGLTQLNNEAQGAVGGIAQLDEGVAKIDHMANLTADQIRAVRGALPAPAAAQAGAEAQEPQESSLAPVAAMLVAALVGLGGVGVAAAAWLSRTRRWLALELGVVLLAVAGWVLVFILGHNLSPAALGIAALALLCGAAASVGVTTALAALFGRGWGSLVAAILIILQMGVVGWVWKAAAAAPVSGVLEALSSAMPMHWLAASLSSAGNNGSAQALWIGIAMSALVAAVGLLGGVPQRRDVAVHVEE
;
A
#
# COMPACT_ATOMS: atom_id res chain seq x y z
N MET A 1 -9.51 -1.87 14.88
CA MET A 1 -8.93 -1.21 13.68
C MET A 1 -9.99 -0.56 12.79
N LYS A 2 -11.09 -1.25 12.41
CA LYS A 2 -12.17 -0.68 11.56
C LYS A 2 -12.94 0.51 12.18
N TRP A 3 -13.06 0.56 13.51
CA TRP A 3 -13.73 1.66 14.23
C TRP A 3 -13.11 3.05 14.01
N ARG A 4 -11.77 3.13 13.84
CA ARG A 4 -11.07 4.43 13.66
C ARG A 4 -11.46 5.11 12.36
N VAL A 5 -11.52 4.35 11.27
CA VAL A 5 -11.92 4.89 9.96
C VAL A 5 -13.42 5.18 9.93
N LEU A 6 -14.23 4.40 10.65
CA LEU A 6 -15.66 4.67 10.80
C LEU A 6 -15.90 5.98 11.57
N CYS A 7 -15.13 6.27 12.62
CA CYS A 7 -15.19 7.55 13.32
C CYS A 7 -14.66 8.71 12.49
N VAL A 8 -13.56 8.56 11.75
CA VAL A 8 -13.06 9.61 10.84
C VAL A 8 -14.09 9.91 9.75
N LEU A 9 -14.71 8.88 9.16
CA LEU A 9 -15.81 9.04 8.20
C LEU A 9 -17.01 9.76 8.80
N LEU A 10 -17.39 9.43 10.04
CA LEU A 10 -18.50 10.08 10.73
C LEU A 10 -18.21 11.57 10.93
N VAL A 11 -16.98 11.95 11.25
CA VAL A 11 -16.57 13.35 11.40
C VAL A 11 -16.60 14.08 10.06
N CYS A 12 -16.13 13.47 8.98
CA CYS A 12 -16.27 14.00 7.62
C CYS A 12 -17.74 14.20 7.22
N ILE A 13 -18.62 13.24 7.56
CA ILE A 13 -20.06 13.34 7.29
C ILE A 13 -20.70 14.48 8.08
N VAL A 14 -20.37 14.63 9.36
CA VAL A 14 -20.88 15.74 10.18
C VAL A 14 -20.41 17.09 9.61
N ALA A 15 -19.16 17.18 9.15
CA ALA A 15 -18.61 18.40 8.58
C ALA A 15 -19.29 18.82 7.27
N ALA A 16 -19.83 17.87 6.50
CA ALA A 16 -20.61 18.14 5.29
C ALA A 16 -21.87 19.00 5.54
N PHE A 17 -22.42 18.95 6.76
CA PHE A 17 -23.62 19.69 7.16
C PHE A 17 -23.32 20.98 7.92
N LEU A 18 -22.04 21.32 8.14
CA LEU A 18 -21.65 22.56 8.81
C LEU A 18 -21.58 23.73 7.80
N PRO A 19 -22.01 24.94 8.20
CA PRO A 19 -21.97 26.12 7.33
C PRO A 19 -20.53 26.66 7.19
N LEU A 20 -19.74 25.98 6.36
CA LEU A 20 -18.35 26.31 6.04
C LEU A 20 -18.23 26.86 4.61
N SER A 21 -18.89 27.99 4.35
CA SER A 21 -18.79 28.62 3.03
C SER A 21 -17.41 29.25 2.85
N PRO A 22 -16.70 29.01 1.73
CA PRO A 22 -15.41 29.64 1.47
C PRO A 22 -15.49 31.17 1.54
N VAL A 23 -16.55 31.75 0.96
CA VAL A 23 -16.76 33.20 0.85
C VAL A 23 -16.78 33.90 2.21
N SER A 24 -17.38 33.29 3.24
CA SER A 24 -17.43 33.86 4.59
C SER A 24 -16.07 33.91 5.30
N THR A 25 -15.04 33.25 4.75
CA THR A 25 -13.69 33.23 5.34
C THR A 25 -12.80 34.37 4.88
N TRP A 26 -13.15 35.07 3.80
CA TRP A 26 -12.36 36.18 3.26
C TRP A 26 -13.17 37.45 2.98
N MET A 27 -14.50 37.42 3.13
CA MET A 27 -15.34 38.62 3.15
C MET A 27 -15.67 38.99 4.61
N SER A 28 -15.27 40.18 5.04
CA SER A 28 -15.62 40.73 6.34
C SER A 28 -17.10 41.12 6.36
N THR A 29 -17.90 40.54 7.25
CA THR A 29 -19.32 40.91 7.44
C THR A 29 -19.46 42.20 8.27
N GLN A 30 -18.70 43.24 7.94
CA GLN A 30 -18.91 44.60 8.45
C GLN A 30 -19.00 45.55 7.26
N GLY A 31 -20.23 45.73 6.76
CA GLY A 31 -20.54 46.66 5.67
C GLY A 31 -21.83 46.29 4.94
N ASP A 32 -22.95 46.61 5.57
CA ASP A 32 -24.31 46.82 5.02
C ASP A 32 -24.74 46.12 3.72
N ALA A 33 -25.78 45.30 3.87
CA ALA A 33 -26.63 44.82 2.80
C ALA A 33 -27.28 46.00 2.04
N SER A 34 -26.61 46.49 1.01
CA SER A 34 -27.25 47.21 -0.09
C SER A 34 -27.27 46.28 -1.29
N ALA A 35 -28.48 46.01 -1.80
CA ALA A 35 -28.68 45.22 -3.00
C ALA A 35 -27.80 45.73 -4.16
N PRO A 36 -27.28 44.87 -5.05
CA PRO A 36 -26.55 45.34 -6.22
C PRO A 36 -27.49 46.20 -7.06
N GLN A 37 -27.24 47.51 -7.11
CA GLN A 37 -27.86 48.35 -8.12
C GLN A 37 -27.28 47.91 -9.47
N LEU A 38 -28.17 47.50 -10.38
CA LEU A 38 -27.83 47.23 -11.78
C LEU A 38 -27.08 48.46 -12.35
N PRO A 39 -25.81 48.32 -12.78
CA PRO A 39 -25.11 49.41 -13.44
C PRO A 39 -25.84 49.75 -14.74
N SER A 40 -26.33 50.97 -14.83
CA SER A 40 -26.97 51.52 -16.03
C SER A 40 -25.95 51.96 -17.08
N ASP A 41 -24.69 51.54 -16.96
CA ASP A 41 -23.59 52.06 -17.79
C ASP A 41 -23.03 50.97 -18.72
N ARG A 42 -23.73 50.75 -19.84
CA ARG A 42 -23.26 49.89 -20.95
C ARG A 42 -22.01 50.45 -21.68
N GLY A 43 -21.30 51.41 -21.10
CA GLY A 43 -20.24 52.14 -21.78
C GLY A 43 -18.96 52.38 -20.99
N ASN A 44 -18.79 51.84 -19.77
CA ASN A 44 -17.60 52.14 -18.97
C ASN A 44 -16.37 51.32 -19.43
N PRO A 45 -15.40 51.92 -20.17
CA PRO A 45 -14.22 51.20 -20.67
C PRO A 45 -13.30 50.74 -19.54
N ASN A 46 -13.44 51.29 -18.33
CA ASN A 46 -12.65 50.89 -17.17
C ASN A 46 -13.14 49.55 -16.59
N GLU A 47 -14.44 49.27 -16.63
CA GLU A 47 -15.03 48.01 -16.16
C GLU A 47 -14.73 46.87 -17.13
N ALA A 48 -14.84 47.12 -18.45
CA ALA A 48 -14.40 46.18 -19.48
C ALA A 48 -12.89 45.86 -19.38
N ARG A 49 -12.05 46.83 -19.04
CA ARG A 49 -10.61 46.61 -18.79
C ARG A 49 -10.36 45.80 -17.52
N ARG A 50 -11.12 46.04 -16.44
CA ARG A 50 -11.02 45.25 -15.20
C ARG A 50 -11.43 43.80 -15.46
N ALA A 51 -12.58 43.58 -16.11
CA ALA A 51 -13.07 42.26 -16.48
C ALA A 51 -12.12 41.52 -17.44
N ALA A 52 -11.56 42.20 -18.45
CA ALA A 52 -10.56 41.60 -19.35
C ALA A 52 -9.23 41.30 -18.64
N GLY A 53 -8.82 42.14 -17.67
CA GLY A 53 -7.66 41.89 -16.82
C GLY A 53 -7.86 40.66 -15.93
N GLU A 54 -9.04 40.52 -15.33
CA GLU A 54 -9.40 39.37 -14.52
C GLU A 54 -9.49 38.08 -15.35
N ALA A 55 -10.17 38.12 -16.50
CA ALA A 55 -10.24 37.00 -17.44
C ALA A 55 -8.85 36.57 -17.91
N ASN A 56 -7.92 37.51 -18.14
CA ASN A 56 -6.55 37.20 -18.54
C ASN A 56 -5.78 36.47 -17.42
N THR A 57 -5.98 36.88 -16.17
CA THR A 57 -5.40 36.20 -15.00
C THR A 57 -5.99 34.79 -14.85
N GLN A 58 -7.32 34.64 -15.00
CA GLN A 58 -8.00 33.35 -14.95
C GLN A 58 -7.56 32.40 -16.07
N ALA A 59 -7.36 32.92 -17.28
CA ALA A 59 -6.84 32.16 -18.41
C ALA A 59 -5.39 31.73 -18.18
N GLY A 60 -4.56 32.59 -17.58
CA GLY A 60 -3.21 32.23 -17.15
C GLY A 60 -3.20 31.07 -16.15
N PHE A 61 -4.09 31.08 -15.15
CA PHE A 61 -4.24 29.96 -14.21
C PHE A 61 -4.79 28.70 -14.88
N LEU A 62 -5.69 28.83 -15.85
CA LEU A 62 -6.21 27.69 -16.60
C LEU A 62 -5.08 27.02 -17.39
N THR A 63 -4.31 27.79 -18.17
CA THR A 63 -3.16 27.28 -18.92
C THR A 63 -2.11 26.64 -18.01
N GLN A 64 -1.82 27.23 -16.86
CA GLN A 64 -0.89 26.65 -15.90
C GLN A 64 -1.41 25.33 -15.33
N GLY A 65 -2.70 25.26 -14.97
CA GLY A 65 -3.33 24.05 -14.45
C GLY A 65 -3.45 22.94 -15.49
N THR A 66 -3.73 23.27 -16.76
CA THR A 66 -3.74 22.27 -17.84
C THR A 66 -2.34 21.76 -18.15
N LYS A 67 -1.32 22.62 -18.07
CA LYS A 67 0.07 22.20 -18.19
C LYS A 67 0.49 21.23 -17.08
N GLU A 68 0.15 21.52 -15.82
CA GLU A 68 0.40 20.60 -14.71
C GLU A 68 -0.35 19.27 -14.88
N LEU A 69 -1.57 19.30 -15.44
CA LEU A 69 -2.32 18.10 -15.76
C LEU A 69 -1.68 17.29 -16.89
N VAL A 70 -1.17 17.93 -17.94
CA VAL A 70 -0.38 17.30 -19.01
C VAL A 70 0.87 16.64 -18.42
N ASP A 71 1.64 17.38 -17.61
CA ASP A 71 2.86 16.87 -16.99
C ASP A 71 2.57 15.67 -16.07
N GLY A 72 1.50 15.76 -15.27
CA GLY A 72 1.06 14.67 -14.39
C GLY A 72 0.56 13.44 -15.16
N THR A 73 -0.14 13.64 -16.28
CA THR A 73 -0.63 12.53 -17.11
C THR A 73 0.51 11.86 -17.87
N SER A 74 1.49 12.64 -18.34
CA SER A 74 2.73 12.13 -18.93
C SER A 74 3.54 11.28 -17.95
N GLN A 75 3.65 11.73 -16.68
CA GLN A 75 4.27 10.91 -15.62
C GLN A 75 3.49 9.63 -15.35
N LEU A 76 2.15 9.69 -15.35
CA LEU A 76 1.31 8.52 -15.18
C LEU A 76 1.51 7.52 -16.33
N THR A 77 1.57 7.98 -17.57
CA THR A 77 1.86 7.15 -18.75
C THR A 77 3.22 6.48 -18.62
N GLY A 78 4.27 7.23 -18.29
CA GLY A 78 5.61 6.67 -18.08
C GLY A 78 5.66 5.63 -16.97
N GLY A 79 5.02 5.90 -15.83
CA GLY A 79 4.94 4.94 -14.72
C GLY A 79 4.11 3.70 -15.06
N ALA A 80 3.08 3.83 -15.91
CA ALA A 80 2.28 2.71 -16.37
C ALA A 80 3.06 1.81 -17.35
N ASP A 81 3.86 2.40 -18.24
CA ASP A 81 4.76 1.66 -19.14
C ASP A 81 5.83 0.88 -18.34
N GLU A 82 6.42 1.50 -17.32
CA GLU A 82 7.36 0.83 -16.41
C GLU A 82 6.69 -0.33 -15.67
N LEU A 83 5.46 -0.14 -15.19
CA LEU A 83 4.70 -1.19 -14.53
C LEU A 83 4.41 -2.37 -15.46
N VAL A 84 4.00 -2.11 -16.71
CA VAL A 84 3.77 -3.15 -17.71
C VAL A 84 5.06 -3.91 -18.02
N ALA A 85 6.18 -3.20 -18.18
CA ALA A 85 7.48 -3.84 -18.38
C ALA A 85 7.86 -4.76 -17.21
N ALA A 86 7.66 -4.30 -15.96
CA ALA A 86 7.92 -5.09 -14.76
C ALA A 86 7.00 -6.32 -14.66
N ILE A 87 5.71 -6.17 -14.99
CA ILE A 87 4.75 -7.29 -15.03
C ILE A 87 5.15 -8.29 -16.11
N SER A 88 5.55 -7.83 -17.30
CA SER A 88 6.02 -8.71 -18.38
C SER A 88 7.27 -9.48 -17.98
N GLN A 89 8.20 -8.86 -17.25
CA GLN A 89 9.37 -9.54 -16.71
C GLN A 89 8.99 -10.59 -15.66
N ALA A 90 8.08 -10.25 -14.75
CA ALA A 90 7.56 -11.18 -13.75
C ALA A 90 6.83 -12.36 -14.41
N GLN A 91 6.04 -12.11 -15.46
CA GLN A 91 5.36 -13.13 -16.24
C GLN A 91 6.37 -14.10 -16.87
N ALA A 92 7.41 -13.58 -17.52
CA ALA A 92 8.46 -14.41 -18.11
C ALA A 92 9.15 -15.29 -17.04
N GLY A 93 9.52 -14.70 -15.91
CA GLY A 93 10.11 -15.45 -14.79
C GLY A 93 9.17 -16.51 -14.20
N ALA A 94 7.87 -16.23 -14.13
CA ALA A 94 6.89 -17.21 -13.67
C ALA A 94 6.66 -18.34 -14.67
N GLN A 95 6.70 -18.06 -15.98
CA GLN A 95 6.66 -19.09 -17.01
C GLN A 95 7.89 -20.00 -16.96
N GLU A 96 9.08 -19.43 -16.75
CA GLU A 96 10.32 -20.20 -16.56
C GLU A 96 10.24 -21.06 -15.29
N LEU A 97 9.78 -20.50 -14.17
CA LEU A 97 9.54 -21.24 -12.93
C LEU A 97 8.55 -22.38 -13.15
N SER A 98 7.42 -22.12 -13.82
CA SER A 98 6.42 -23.13 -14.14
C SER A 98 7.02 -24.26 -14.99
N ALA A 99 7.80 -23.93 -16.02
CA ALA A 99 8.46 -24.92 -16.86
C ALA A 99 9.49 -25.74 -16.06
N GLY A 100 10.30 -25.10 -15.22
CA GLY A 100 11.27 -25.75 -14.35
C GLY A 100 10.61 -26.66 -13.32
N MET A 101 9.46 -26.26 -12.76
CA MET A 101 8.70 -27.09 -11.83
C MET A 101 8.07 -28.32 -12.51
N VAL A 102 7.58 -28.18 -13.75
CA VAL A 102 7.11 -29.33 -14.54
C VAL A 102 8.25 -30.31 -14.81
N GLN A 103 9.45 -29.81 -15.14
CA GLN A 103 10.63 -30.64 -15.30
C GLN A 103 11.02 -31.33 -13.99
N LEU A 104 11.01 -30.61 -12.87
CA LEU A 104 11.27 -31.17 -11.54
C LEU A 104 10.27 -32.27 -11.21
N GLN A 105 8.97 -32.04 -11.42
CA GLN A 105 7.93 -33.04 -11.19
C GLN A 105 8.14 -34.30 -12.04
N ALA A 106 8.49 -34.15 -13.31
CA ALA A 106 8.81 -35.29 -14.18
C ALA A 106 10.04 -36.06 -13.69
N ALA A 107 11.11 -35.34 -13.30
CA ALA A 107 12.32 -35.94 -12.74
C ALA A 107 12.06 -36.64 -11.39
N THR A 108 11.21 -36.07 -10.54
CA THR A 108 10.74 -36.70 -9.29
C THR A 108 10.01 -38.01 -9.58
N GLY A 109 9.13 -38.03 -10.59
CA GLY A 109 8.46 -39.26 -11.01
C GLY A 109 9.44 -40.34 -11.49
N GLN A 110 10.43 -39.97 -12.29
CA GLN A 110 11.49 -40.89 -12.73
C GLN A 110 12.34 -41.42 -11.57
N LEU A 111 12.74 -40.52 -10.65
CA LEU A 111 13.50 -40.89 -9.46
C LEU A 111 12.68 -41.79 -8.53
N GLY A 112 11.38 -41.53 -8.39
CA GLY A 112 10.45 -42.37 -7.66
C GLY A 112 10.32 -43.78 -8.24
N GLY A 113 10.25 -43.89 -9.58
CA GLY A 113 10.29 -45.17 -10.28
C GLY A 113 11.57 -45.95 -9.97
N GLY A 114 12.74 -45.34 -10.19
CA GLY A 114 14.03 -45.97 -9.90
C GLY A 114 14.23 -46.30 -8.42
N ALA A 115 13.76 -45.45 -7.51
CA ALA A 115 13.80 -45.73 -6.07
C ALA A 115 12.92 -46.93 -5.70
N THR A 116 11.76 -47.09 -6.36
CA THR A 116 10.88 -48.25 -6.16
C THR A 116 11.56 -49.53 -6.63
N GLU A 117 12.19 -49.53 -7.80
CA GLU A 117 12.95 -50.68 -8.31
C GLU A 117 14.07 -51.09 -7.37
N VAL A 118 14.83 -50.11 -6.85
CA VAL A 118 15.89 -50.36 -5.87
C VAL A 118 15.33 -50.90 -4.55
N ALA A 119 14.23 -50.34 -4.05
CA ALA A 119 13.59 -50.79 -2.83
C ALA A 119 13.06 -52.23 -2.95
N ASP A 120 12.46 -52.57 -4.10
CA ASP A 120 11.97 -53.92 -4.38
C ASP A 120 13.13 -54.92 -4.51
N ALA A 121 14.22 -54.56 -5.19
CA ALA A 121 15.42 -55.40 -5.30
C ALA A 121 16.07 -55.64 -3.93
N ILE A 122 16.20 -54.61 -3.09
CA ILE A 122 16.69 -54.75 -1.72
C ILE A 122 15.74 -55.66 -0.93
N GLY A 123 14.43 -55.45 -1.03
CA GLY A 123 13.42 -56.28 -0.38
C GLY A 123 13.58 -57.77 -0.71
N GLN A 124 13.77 -58.10 -1.99
CA GLN A 124 14.02 -59.48 -2.44
C GLN A 124 15.33 -60.05 -1.85
N VAL A 125 16.41 -59.27 -1.81
CA VAL A 125 17.69 -59.72 -1.22
C VAL A 125 17.54 -59.98 0.29
N VAL A 126 16.84 -59.11 1.02
CA VAL A 126 16.55 -59.31 2.45
C VAL A 126 15.70 -60.56 2.66
N GLU A 127 14.65 -60.76 1.86
CA GLU A 127 13.78 -61.93 1.97
C GLU A 127 14.55 -63.23 1.71
N GLN A 128 15.37 -63.28 0.65
CA GLN A 128 16.23 -64.42 0.35
C GLN A 128 17.24 -64.70 1.47
N ALA A 129 17.83 -63.66 2.06
CA ALA A 129 18.75 -63.80 3.19
C ALA A 129 18.06 -64.37 4.44
N THR A 130 16.84 -63.91 4.76
CA THR A 130 16.06 -64.47 5.87
C THR A 130 15.61 -65.90 5.62
N ALA A 131 15.24 -66.24 4.37
CA ALA A 131 14.89 -67.60 3.99
C ALA A 131 16.10 -68.55 4.10
N PHE A 132 17.29 -68.10 3.68
CA PHE A 132 18.53 -68.84 3.85
C PHE A 132 18.85 -69.10 5.32
N ASP A 133 18.76 -68.09 6.19
CA ASP A 133 19.04 -68.27 7.62
C ASP A 133 17.99 -69.19 8.30
N ALA A 134 16.73 -69.13 7.86
CA ALA A 134 15.69 -70.06 8.32
C ALA A 134 15.97 -71.52 7.91
N VAL A 135 16.30 -71.78 6.64
CA VAL A 135 16.66 -73.11 6.14
C VAL A 135 17.91 -73.63 6.86
N ARG A 136 18.92 -72.78 7.01
CA ARG A 136 20.13 -73.09 7.79
C ARG A 136 19.78 -73.50 9.22
N GLY A 137 18.92 -72.74 9.91
CA GLY A 137 18.47 -73.06 11.27
C GLY A 137 17.78 -74.43 11.35
N GLN A 138 16.96 -74.78 10.35
CA GLN A 138 16.35 -76.11 10.25
C GLN A 138 17.39 -77.22 10.04
N VAL A 139 18.40 -76.98 9.20
CA VAL A 139 19.52 -77.91 8.97
C VAL A 139 20.32 -78.11 10.25
N THR A 140 20.71 -77.04 10.95
CA THR A 140 21.42 -77.14 12.24
C THR A 140 20.60 -77.91 13.28
N ALA A 141 19.29 -77.64 13.39
CA ALA A 141 18.40 -78.36 14.30
C ALA A 141 18.21 -79.85 13.92
N ALA A 142 18.27 -80.19 12.62
CA ALA A 142 18.25 -81.57 12.16
C ALA A 142 19.58 -82.28 12.49
N ILE A 143 20.72 -81.61 12.27
CA ILE A 143 22.04 -82.11 12.66
C ILE A 143 22.11 -82.36 14.17
N ASP A 144 21.60 -81.43 14.99
CA ASP A 144 21.57 -81.61 16.45
C ASP A 144 20.74 -82.80 16.90
N ARG A 145 19.55 -83.00 16.31
CA ARG A 145 18.73 -84.19 16.58
C ARG A 145 19.47 -85.48 16.20
N ALA A 146 20.14 -85.50 15.04
CA ALA A 146 20.93 -86.65 14.60
C ALA A 146 22.09 -86.95 15.57
N LEU A 147 22.85 -85.92 15.98
CA LEU A 147 23.94 -86.04 16.95
C LEU A 147 23.47 -86.55 18.33
N VAL A 148 22.30 -86.10 18.80
CA VAL A 148 21.71 -86.56 20.08
C VAL A 148 21.26 -88.02 19.97
N SER A 149 20.55 -88.37 18.90
CA SER A 149 20.01 -89.74 18.71
C SER A 149 21.11 -90.81 18.59
N THR A 150 22.29 -90.44 18.08
CA THR A 150 23.42 -91.35 17.86
C THR A 150 24.42 -91.39 19.02
N LYS A 151 24.21 -90.60 20.08
CA LYS A 151 25.17 -90.43 21.18
C LYS A 151 25.52 -91.73 21.93
N ALA A 152 24.55 -92.63 22.09
CA ALA A 152 24.71 -93.88 22.85
C ALA A 152 25.25 -95.06 22.03
N SER A 153 25.37 -94.93 20.70
CA SER A 153 25.89 -95.99 19.85
C SER A 153 27.40 -96.14 20.02
N LYS A 154 27.88 -97.39 20.04
CA LYS A 154 29.32 -97.75 20.10
C LYS A 154 29.87 -98.27 18.78
N ASP A 155 29.05 -98.27 17.73
CA ASP A 155 29.44 -98.68 16.38
C ASP A 155 30.52 -97.71 15.83
N PRO A 156 31.69 -98.21 15.39
CA PRO A 156 32.74 -97.38 14.81
C PRO A 156 32.27 -96.46 13.67
N ASP A 157 31.36 -96.94 12.83
CA ASP A 157 30.88 -96.18 11.67
C ASP A 157 29.97 -95.01 12.11
N VAL A 158 29.20 -95.21 13.18
CA VAL A 158 28.34 -94.17 13.77
C VAL A 158 29.17 -93.08 14.47
N ILE A 159 30.31 -93.44 15.06
CA ILE A 159 31.25 -92.48 15.65
C ILE A 159 31.86 -91.59 14.55
N ALA A 160 32.30 -92.18 13.44
CA ALA A 160 32.84 -91.43 12.30
C ALA A 160 31.78 -90.49 11.67
N ALA A 161 30.55 -90.96 11.48
CA ALA A 161 29.45 -90.14 10.97
C ALA A 161 29.12 -88.94 11.89
N ARG A 162 29.21 -89.14 13.22
CA ARG A 162 29.03 -88.05 14.19
C ARG A 162 30.11 -86.98 14.07
N GLU A 163 31.37 -87.35 13.88
CA GLU A 163 32.45 -86.38 13.69
C GLU A 163 32.22 -85.54 12.42
N GLN A 164 31.79 -86.17 11.32
CA GLN A 164 31.44 -85.46 10.09
C GLN A 164 30.25 -84.50 10.29
N LEU A 165 29.20 -84.95 11.00
CA LEU A 165 28.05 -84.10 11.33
C LEU A 165 28.43 -82.93 12.24
N GLN A 166 29.36 -83.13 13.18
CA GLN A 166 29.89 -82.03 14.02
C GLN A 166 30.65 -81.01 13.18
N GLN A 167 31.47 -81.46 12.22
CA GLN A 167 32.16 -80.55 11.30
C GLN A 167 31.16 -79.78 10.43
N LEU A 168 30.15 -80.46 9.88
CA LEU A 168 29.09 -79.80 9.10
C LEU A 168 28.30 -78.81 9.95
N LYS A 169 28.03 -79.12 11.23
CA LYS A 169 27.41 -78.19 12.16
C LYS A 169 28.24 -76.93 12.33
N VAL A 170 29.56 -77.04 12.54
CA VAL A 170 30.44 -75.87 12.67
C VAL A 170 30.43 -75.02 11.40
N GLN A 171 30.42 -75.66 10.22
CA GLN A 171 30.32 -74.95 8.94
C GLN A 171 28.97 -74.23 8.80
N ALA A 172 27.87 -74.88 9.17
CA ALA A 172 26.55 -74.27 9.20
C ALA A 172 26.51 -73.11 10.22
N ASP A 173 27.05 -73.29 11.43
CA ASP A 173 27.13 -72.25 12.46
C ASP A 173 27.90 -71.01 12.00
N ASN A 174 29.02 -71.21 11.31
CA ASN A 174 29.82 -70.13 10.73
C ASN A 174 29.15 -69.43 9.53
N ALA A 175 28.19 -70.09 8.86
CA ALA A 175 27.42 -69.49 7.76
C ALA A 175 26.24 -68.60 8.24
N GLN A 176 26.08 -68.41 9.56
CA GLN A 176 25.06 -67.52 10.11
C GLN A 176 25.30 -66.08 9.67
N LEU A 177 24.23 -65.41 9.24
CA LEU A 177 24.26 -63.96 9.10
C LEU A 177 24.31 -63.33 10.51
N PRO A 178 25.31 -62.49 10.82
CA PRO A 178 25.36 -61.80 12.11
C PRO A 178 24.08 -60.97 12.33
N PRO A 179 23.50 -60.95 13.55
CA PRO A 179 22.27 -60.20 13.82
C PRO A 179 22.34 -58.72 13.42
N GLU A 180 23.52 -58.11 13.58
CA GLU A 180 23.83 -56.73 13.14
C GLU A 180 23.63 -56.54 11.63
N VAL A 181 24.08 -57.51 10.82
CA VAL A 181 23.94 -57.45 9.35
C VAL A 181 22.46 -57.56 8.97
N VAL A 182 21.71 -58.46 9.62
CA VAL A 182 20.27 -58.60 9.39
C VAL A 182 19.53 -57.31 9.77
N ALA A 183 19.90 -56.68 10.88
CA ALA A 183 19.33 -55.40 11.30
C ALA A 183 19.63 -54.27 10.29
N GLN A 184 20.87 -54.20 9.78
CA GLN A 184 21.26 -53.22 8.77
C GLN A 184 20.54 -53.45 7.43
N MET A 185 20.38 -54.70 7.02
CA MET A 185 19.62 -55.07 5.81
C MET A 185 18.16 -54.66 5.92
N ASN A 186 17.50 -54.94 7.05
CA ASN A 186 16.12 -54.50 7.30
C ASN A 186 16.02 -52.97 7.30
N LYS A 187 16.94 -52.27 7.95
CA LYS A 187 16.97 -50.81 7.95
C LYS A 187 17.17 -50.24 6.54
N LEU A 188 18.01 -50.87 5.72
CA LEU A 188 18.21 -50.49 4.32
C LEU A 188 16.95 -50.73 3.48
N ARG A 189 16.28 -51.86 3.67
CA ARG A 189 14.99 -52.16 3.03
C ARG A 189 13.93 -51.12 3.40
N ASP A 190 13.76 -50.86 4.69
CA ASP A 190 12.73 -49.94 5.17
C ASP A 190 13.04 -48.49 4.73
N GLY A 191 14.31 -48.08 4.79
CA GLY A 191 14.75 -46.77 4.33
C GLY A 191 14.61 -46.58 2.81
N SER A 192 14.97 -47.58 2.00
CA SER A 192 14.78 -47.52 0.54
C SER A 192 13.30 -47.48 0.17
N ARG A 193 12.45 -48.26 0.87
CA ARG A 193 10.99 -48.22 0.70
C ARG A 193 10.40 -46.86 1.06
N GLU A 194 10.86 -46.25 2.16
CA GLU A 194 10.42 -44.92 2.56
C GLU A 194 10.80 -43.85 1.53
N VAL A 195 12.04 -43.87 1.02
CA VAL A 195 12.47 -42.94 -0.05
C VAL A 195 11.64 -43.14 -1.32
N ALA A 196 11.40 -44.39 -1.73
CA ALA A 196 10.55 -44.70 -2.88
C ALA A 196 9.14 -44.12 -2.69
N ASN A 197 8.54 -44.32 -1.50
CA ASN A 197 7.22 -43.81 -1.20
C ASN A 197 7.17 -42.27 -1.21
N GLN A 198 8.15 -41.60 -0.59
CA GLN A 198 8.24 -40.13 -0.56
C GLN A 198 8.31 -39.52 -1.97
N LEU A 199 8.91 -40.23 -2.92
CA LEU A 199 9.12 -39.75 -4.29
C LEU A 199 7.99 -40.14 -5.25
N ALA A 200 7.38 -41.32 -5.09
CA ALA A 200 6.49 -41.91 -6.08
C ALA A 200 5.01 -41.96 -5.66
N VAL A 201 4.72 -41.94 -4.35
CA VAL A 201 3.38 -42.25 -3.85
C VAL A 201 2.63 -40.98 -3.44
N PRO A 202 1.42 -40.76 -3.97
CA PRO A 202 0.55 -39.68 -3.52
C PRO A 202 0.21 -39.80 -2.03
N GLY A 203 0.15 -38.67 -1.32
CA GLY A 203 -0.08 -38.61 0.12
C GLY A 203 1.21 -38.48 0.94
N TYR A 204 2.38 -38.64 0.32
CA TYR A 204 3.66 -38.36 0.96
C TYR A 204 4.07 -36.91 0.75
N ALA A 205 4.67 -36.31 1.79
CA ALA A 205 4.92 -34.88 1.86
C ALA A 205 5.81 -34.35 0.73
N TYR A 206 6.86 -35.10 0.35
CA TYR A 206 7.75 -34.66 -0.73
C TYR A 206 7.04 -34.68 -2.10
N HIS A 207 6.45 -35.82 -2.48
CA HIS A 207 5.69 -35.96 -3.71
C HIS A 207 4.61 -34.88 -3.82
N ASP A 208 3.74 -34.77 -2.81
CA ASP A 208 2.64 -33.81 -2.83
C ASP A 208 3.12 -32.36 -2.81
N GLY A 209 4.24 -32.09 -2.12
CA GLY A 209 4.89 -30.78 -2.12
C GLY A 209 5.36 -30.36 -3.51
N VAL A 210 6.00 -31.26 -4.26
CA VAL A 210 6.44 -30.99 -5.64
C VAL A 210 5.25 -30.71 -6.55
N TYR A 211 4.21 -31.54 -6.52
CA TYR A 211 3.01 -31.35 -7.34
C TYR A 211 2.26 -30.06 -6.97
N THR A 212 2.13 -29.75 -5.68
CA THR A 212 1.49 -28.53 -5.21
C THR A 212 2.27 -27.30 -5.67
N ALA A 213 3.60 -27.32 -5.55
CA ALA A 213 4.46 -26.25 -6.01
C ALA A 213 4.38 -26.08 -7.54
N THR A 214 4.33 -27.17 -8.31
CA THR A 214 4.15 -27.10 -9.78
C THR A 214 2.82 -26.48 -10.16
N ASN A 215 1.73 -26.90 -9.53
CA ASN A 215 0.40 -26.33 -9.76
C ASN A 215 0.37 -24.85 -9.37
N GLY A 216 0.99 -24.47 -8.24
CA GLY A 216 1.11 -23.09 -7.80
C GLY A 216 1.91 -22.23 -8.79
N ALA A 217 3.00 -22.76 -9.35
CA ALA A 217 3.79 -22.06 -10.36
C ALA A 217 3.00 -21.87 -11.68
N GLN A 218 2.24 -22.87 -12.12
CA GLN A 218 1.36 -22.76 -13.29
C GLN A 218 0.25 -21.71 -13.08
N GLN A 219 -0.36 -21.69 -11.90
CA GLN A 219 -1.36 -20.70 -11.53
C GLN A 219 -0.77 -19.28 -11.49
N LEU A 220 0.44 -19.12 -10.93
CA LEU A 220 1.15 -17.84 -10.92
C LEU A 220 1.45 -17.36 -12.34
N ALA A 221 1.97 -18.23 -13.21
CA ALA A 221 2.27 -17.90 -14.60
C ALA A 221 1.00 -17.49 -15.38
N SER A 222 -0.10 -18.21 -15.15
CA SER A 222 -1.40 -17.90 -15.76
C SER A 222 -1.97 -16.57 -15.24
N GLY A 223 -1.93 -16.35 -13.93
CA GLY A 223 -2.39 -15.12 -13.30
C GLY A 223 -1.59 -13.88 -13.73
N LEU A 224 -0.27 -14.01 -13.86
CA LEU A 224 0.58 -12.93 -14.38
C LEU A 224 0.35 -12.67 -15.87
N THR A 225 0.01 -13.71 -16.64
CA THR A 225 -0.40 -13.53 -18.05
C THR A 225 -1.69 -12.75 -18.14
N GLN A 226 -2.68 -13.05 -17.31
CA GLN A 226 -3.92 -12.28 -17.23
C GLN A 226 -3.65 -10.83 -16.80
N LEU A 227 -2.86 -10.64 -15.74
CA LEU A 227 -2.51 -9.31 -15.24
C LEU A 227 -1.78 -8.48 -16.30
N ASN A 228 -0.87 -9.08 -17.06
CA ASN A 228 -0.18 -8.38 -18.15
C ASN A 228 -1.16 -7.88 -19.22
N ASN A 229 -2.13 -8.72 -19.61
CA ASN A 229 -3.15 -8.34 -20.59
C ASN A 229 -4.05 -7.20 -20.08
N GLU A 230 -4.46 -7.27 -18.81
CA GLU A 230 -5.26 -6.21 -18.17
C GLU A 230 -4.46 -4.91 -18.03
N ALA A 231 -3.18 -4.99 -17.66
CA ALA A 231 -2.29 -3.84 -17.54
C ALA A 231 -2.04 -3.15 -18.89
N GLN A 232 -1.85 -3.91 -19.98
CA GLN A 232 -1.79 -3.36 -21.33
C GLN A 232 -3.08 -2.65 -21.73
N GLY A 233 -4.24 -3.20 -21.35
CA GLY A 233 -5.54 -2.53 -21.52
C GLY A 233 -5.63 -1.20 -20.76
N ALA A 234 -5.12 -1.16 -19.52
CA ALA A 234 -5.09 0.04 -18.70
C ALA A 234 -4.17 1.13 -19.29
N VAL A 235 -2.99 0.76 -19.81
CA VAL A 235 -2.10 1.69 -20.54
C VAL A 235 -2.82 2.31 -21.74
N GLY A 236 -3.60 1.52 -22.49
CA GLY A 236 -4.43 2.05 -23.56
C GLY A 236 -5.44 3.11 -23.08
N GLY A 237 -6.05 2.91 -21.92
CA GLY A 237 -6.94 3.90 -21.30
C GLY A 237 -6.21 5.17 -20.83
N ILE A 238 -4.99 5.02 -20.30
CA ILE A 238 -4.15 6.16 -19.89
C ILE A 238 -3.70 6.97 -21.11
N ALA A 239 -3.38 6.31 -22.23
CA ALA A 239 -3.06 7.00 -23.48
C ALA A 239 -4.25 7.82 -24.01
N GLN A 240 -5.49 7.32 -23.88
CA GLN A 240 -6.69 8.09 -24.22
C GLN A 240 -6.89 9.30 -23.29
N LEU A 241 -6.58 9.14 -22.00
CA LEU A 241 -6.61 10.24 -21.05
C LEU A 241 -5.57 11.31 -21.41
N ASP A 242 -4.35 10.92 -21.73
CA ASP A 242 -3.27 11.81 -22.18
C ASP A 242 -3.67 12.62 -23.42
N GLU A 243 -4.26 11.97 -24.43
CA GLU A 243 -4.78 12.64 -25.61
C GLU A 243 -5.92 13.63 -25.28
N GLY A 244 -6.80 13.26 -24.35
CA GLY A 244 -7.88 14.12 -23.87
C GLY A 244 -7.36 15.36 -23.14
N VAL A 245 -6.34 15.18 -22.29
CA VAL A 245 -5.69 16.25 -21.54
C VAL A 245 -4.93 17.20 -22.49
N ALA A 246 -4.25 16.67 -23.50
CA ALA A 246 -3.59 17.48 -24.52
C ALA A 246 -4.58 18.37 -25.30
N LYS A 247 -5.78 17.85 -25.61
CA LYS A 247 -6.86 18.64 -26.24
C LYS A 247 -7.34 19.78 -25.33
N ILE A 248 -7.50 19.50 -24.03
CA ILE A 248 -7.92 20.51 -23.05
C ILE A 248 -6.85 21.60 -22.91
N ASP A 249 -5.57 21.24 -22.86
CA ASP A 249 -4.47 22.20 -22.82
C ASP A 249 -4.43 23.09 -24.07
N HIS A 250 -4.62 22.51 -25.25
CA HIS A 250 -4.73 23.27 -26.49
C HIS A 250 -5.88 24.29 -26.44
N MET A 251 -7.06 23.88 -25.96
CA MET A 251 -8.22 24.77 -25.82
C MET A 251 -7.99 25.87 -24.77
N ALA A 252 -7.30 25.58 -23.67
CA ALA A 252 -6.93 26.56 -22.66
C ALA A 252 -5.99 27.62 -23.24
N ASN A 253 -4.98 27.21 -24.01
CA ASN A 253 -4.08 28.13 -24.71
C ASN A 253 -4.82 29.01 -25.72
N LEU A 254 -5.70 28.42 -26.54
CA LEU A 254 -6.54 29.20 -27.47
C LEU A 254 -7.42 30.23 -26.74
N THR A 255 -8.01 29.85 -25.61
CA THR A 255 -8.84 30.74 -24.79
C THR A 255 -8.00 31.89 -24.22
N ALA A 256 -6.79 31.61 -23.73
CA ALA A 256 -5.87 32.62 -23.23
C ALA A 256 -5.41 33.59 -24.33
N ASP A 257 -5.17 33.10 -25.54
CA ASP A 257 -4.80 33.91 -26.70
C ASP A 257 -5.95 34.85 -27.11
N GLN A 258 -7.18 34.34 -27.16
CA GLN A 258 -8.37 35.15 -27.46
C GLN A 258 -8.58 36.26 -26.41
N ILE A 259 -8.42 35.95 -25.12
CA ILE A 259 -8.57 36.93 -24.05
C ILE A 259 -7.47 38.01 -24.13
N ARG A 260 -6.22 37.63 -24.46
CA ARG A 260 -5.14 38.60 -24.72
C ARG A 260 -5.44 39.50 -25.93
N ALA A 261 -6.01 38.94 -27.00
CA ALA A 261 -6.41 39.71 -28.17
C ALA A 261 -7.53 40.72 -27.84
N VAL A 262 -8.55 40.30 -27.09
CA VAL A 262 -9.63 41.19 -26.61
C VAL A 262 -9.08 42.31 -25.74
N ARG A 263 -8.15 42.02 -24.82
CA ARG A 263 -7.49 43.04 -24.00
C ARG A 263 -6.67 44.02 -24.85
N GLY A 264 -5.95 43.54 -25.85
CA GLY A 264 -5.15 44.36 -26.76
C GLY A 264 -5.98 45.29 -27.65
N ALA A 265 -7.23 44.92 -27.94
CA ALA A 265 -8.16 45.74 -28.71
C ALA A 265 -8.86 46.86 -27.90
N LEU A 266 -8.71 46.89 -26.56
CA LEU A 266 -9.29 47.94 -25.72
C LEU A 266 -8.45 49.23 -25.76
N PRO A 267 -9.05 50.42 -25.97
CA PRO A 267 -8.31 51.69 -26.08
C PRO A 267 -7.62 52.10 -24.76
N ALA A 268 -6.40 52.63 -24.87
CA ALA A 268 -5.59 53.13 -23.75
C ALA A 268 -6.22 54.39 -23.11
N PRO A 269 -6.04 54.62 -21.79
CA PRO A 269 -6.60 55.81 -21.14
C PRO A 269 -5.92 57.08 -21.67
N ALA A 270 -6.73 58.10 -21.99
CA ALA A 270 -6.22 59.46 -22.11
C ALA A 270 -5.65 59.87 -20.74
N ALA A 271 -4.40 60.30 -20.71
CA ALA A 271 -3.72 60.72 -19.49
C ALA A 271 -4.46 61.91 -18.85
N ALA A 272 -5.24 61.64 -17.80
CA ALA A 272 -5.76 62.67 -16.91
C ALA A 272 -4.82 62.81 -15.72
N GLN A 273 -4.05 63.89 -15.73
CA GLN A 273 -3.39 64.45 -14.56
C GLN A 273 -4.46 64.84 -13.52
N ALA A 274 -4.39 64.32 -12.31
CA ALA A 274 -4.76 65.02 -11.08
C ALA A 274 -4.53 64.08 -9.89
N GLY A 275 -3.73 64.52 -8.93
CA GLY A 275 -3.47 63.81 -7.69
C GLY A 275 -4.71 63.74 -6.80
N ALA A 276 -4.83 62.61 -6.11
CA ALA A 276 -5.35 62.50 -4.76
C ALA A 276 -4.76 61.22 -4.19
N GLU A 277 -3.83 61.37 -3.25
CA GLU A 277 -3.39 60.28 -2.38
C GLU A 277 -4.61 59.86 -1.55
N ALA A 278 -5.27 58.78 -2.00
CA ALA A 278 -6.15 58.01 -1.14
C ALA A 278 -5.27 56.99 -0.44
N GLN A 279 -4.96 57.26 0.84
CA GLN A 279 -4.47 56.25 1.76
C GLN A 279 -5.56 55.17 1.85
N GLU A 280 -5.37 54.04 1.15
CA GLU A 280 -6.19 52.86 1.38
C GLU A 280 -5.88 52.30 2.78
N PRO A 281 -6.87 51.93 3.60
CA PRO A 281 -6.60 51.21 4.84
C PRO A 281 -5.92 49.91 4.45
N GLN A 282 -4.70 49.71 4.93
CA GLN A 282 -3.91 48.53 4.58
C GLN A 282 -4.46 47.32 5.35
N GLU A 283 -5.54 46.74 4.81
CA GLU A 283 -6.19 45.56 5.38
C GLU A 283 -5.24 44.36 5.37
N SER A 284 -5.13 43.69 6.53
CA SER A 284 -4.44 42.41 6.67
C SER A 284 -5.03 41.42 5.67
N SER A 285 -4.20 40.85 4.80
CA SER A 285 -4.70 39.95 3.76
C SER A 285 -3.80 38.72 3.60
N LEU A 286 -4.44 37.57 3.59
CA LEU A 286 -3.89 36.30 3.16
C LEU A 286 -4.75 35.82 1.99
N ALA A 287 -4.18 35.78 0.79
CA ALA A 287 -4.92 35.36 -0.39
C ALA A 287 -5.57 33.98 -0.14
N PRO A 288 -6.88 33.79 -0.42
CA PRO A 288 -7.56 32.51 -0.22
C PRO A 288 -6.85 31.33 -0.91
N VAL A 289 -6.27 31.61 -2.09
CA VAL A 289 -5.44 30.65 -2.85
C VAL A 289 -4.15 30.29 -2.10
N ALA A 290 -3.50 31.25 -1.43
CA ALA A 290 -2.31 31.00 -0.61
C ALA A 290 -2.64 30.12 0.60
N ALA A 291 -3.74 30.41 1.30
CA ALA A 291 -4.21 29.60 2.42
C ALA A 291 -4.48 28.14 2.00
N MET A 292 -5.06 27.94 0.81
CA MET A 292 -5.32 26.63 0.22
C MET A 292 -4.04 25.88 -0.15
N LEU A 293 -3.07 26.54 -0.79
CA LEU A 293 -1.79 25.92 -1.14
C LEU A 293 -1.00 25.50 0.10
N VAL A 294 -1.01 26.32 1.15
CA VAL A 294 -0.42 25.96 2.44
C VAL A 294 -1.15 24.74 3.03
N ALA A 295 -2.48 24.71 2.98
CA ALA A 295 -3.25 23.56 3.43
C ALA A 295 -2.96 22.28 2.63
N ALA A 296 -2.73 22.40 1.31
CA ALA A 296 -2.34 21.30 0.43
C ALA A 296 -0.98 20.71 0.81
N LEU A 297 0.02 21.58 1.00
CA LEU A 297 1.37 21.19 1.37
C LEU A 297 1.43 20.55 2.75
N VAL A 298 0.68 21.08 3.72
CA VAL A 298 0.54 20.49 5.06
C VAL A 298 -0.22 19.17 4.99
N GLY A 299 -1.21 19.05 4.10
CA GLY A 299 -1.86 17.78 3.80
C GLY A 299 -0.87 16.72 3.34
N LEU A 300 -0.16 16.96 2.24
CA LEU A 300 0.81 16.03 1.64
C LEU A 300 1.97 15.72 2.59
N GLY A 301 2.51 16.73 3.27
CA GLY A 301 3.57 16.54 4.24
C GLY A 301 3.14 15.69 5.44
N GLY A 302 1.87 15.73 5.84
CA GLY A 302 1.32 14.83 6.87
C GLY A 302 1.33 13.36 6.45
N VAL A 303 1.10 13.06 5.16
CA VAL A 303 1.25 11.70 4.61
C VAL A 303 2.72 11.26 4.66
N GLY A 304 3.63 12.15 4.28
CA GLY A 304 5.08 11.91 4.35
C GLY A 304 5.59 11.66 5.77
N VAL A 305 5.16 12.47 6.75
CA VAL A 305 5.48 12.29 8.18
C VAL A 305 4.94 10.95 8.68
N ALA A 306 3.71 10.58 8.34
CA ALA A 306 3.15 9.29 8.71
C ALA A 306 3.96 8.13 8.11
N ALA A 307 4.30 8.19 6.82
CA ALA A 307 5.11 7.16 6.14
C ALA A 307 6.53 7.04 6.75
N ALA A 308 7.19 8.17 7.01
CA ALA A 308 8.53 8.21 7.60
C ALA A 308 8.54 7.68 9.05
N ALA A 309 7.50 7.96 9.84
CA ALA A 309 7.38 7.44 11.19
C ALA A 309 7.33 5.90 11.23
N TRP A 310 6.79 5.24 10.20
CA TRP A 310 6.76 3.78 10.12
C TRP A 310 8.13 3.14 9.91
N LEU A 311 9.06 3.87 9.27
CA LEU A 311 10.44 3.44 9.05
C LEU A 311 11.26 3.47 10.35
N SER A 312 10.89 4.33 11.29
CA SER A 312 11.51 4.37 12.62
C SER A 312 11.02 3.19 13.50
N ARG A 313 11.93 2.33 13.96
CA ARG A 313 11.57 1.09 14.70
C ARG A 313 11.44 1.27 16.21
N THR A 314 12.03 2.32 16.79
CA THR A 314 12.23 2.46 18.25
C THR A 314 11.60 3.70 18.87
N ARG A 315 11.25 4.74 18.07
CA ARG A 315 10.75 6.05 18.55
C ARG A 315 9.65 6.65 17.66
N ARG A 316 8.68 5.83 17.27
CA ARG A 316 7.59 6.21 16.34
C ARG A 316 6.80 7.44 16.79
N TRP A 317 6.48 7.52 18.08
CA TRP A 317 5.71 8.63 18.66
C TRP A 317 6.47 9.95 18.61
N LEU A 318 7.75 9.93 18.98
CA LEU A 318 8.62 11.09 18.87
C LEU A 318 8.80 11.54 17.42
N ALA A 319 8.86 10.59 16.46
CA ALA A 319 8.93 10.93 15.04
C ALA A 319 7.62 11.57 14.52
N LEU A 320 6.46 11.12 15.00
CA LEU A 320 5.16 11.71 14.66
C LEU A 320 5.01 13.11 15.27
N GLU A 321 5.30 13.27 16.56
CA GLU A 321 5.22 14.57 17.24
C GLU A 321 6.19 15.59 16.63
N LEU A 322 7.46 15.21 16.45
CA LEU A 322 8.46 16.08 15.84
C LEU A 322 8.09 16.41 14.38
N GLY A 323 7.61 15.43 13.62
CA GLY A 323 7.20 15.63 12.24
C GLY A 323 5.99 16.57 12.09
N VAL A 324 4.98 16.43 12.95
CA VAL A 324 3.81 17.33 12.99
C VAL A 324 4.24 18.76 13.35
N VAL A 325 5.10 18.93 14.34
CA VAL A 325 5.60 20.25 14.75
C VAL A 325 6.43 20.89 13.64
N LEU A 326 7.36 20.15 13.03
CA LEU A 326 8.18 20.66 11.92
C LEU A 326 7.32 21.06 10.71
N LEU A 327 6.31 20.26 10.39
CA LEU A 327 5.37 20.54 9.31
C LEU A 327 4.53 21.79 9.59
N ALA A 328 4.03 21.94 10.81
CA ALA A 328 3.27 23.11 11.23
C ALA A 328 4.15 24.38 11.22
N VAL A 329 5.40 24.28 11.65
CA VAL A 329 6.37 25.39 11.57
C VAL A 329 6.65 25.77 10.12
N ALA A 330 6.86 24.80 9.22
CA ALA A 330 7.06 25.07 7.80
C ALA A 330 5.84 25.76 7.16
N GLY A 331 4.63 25.28 7.47
CA GLY A 331 3.39 25.93 7.06
C GLY A 331 3.24 27.34 7.65
N TRP A 332 3.66 27.54 8.89
CA TRP A 332 3.57 28.84 9.57
C TRP A 332 4.52 29.87 8.97
N VAL A 333 5.74 29.44 8.62
CA VAL A 333 6.70 30.25 7.85
C VAL A 333 6.13 30.64 6.49
N LEU A 334 5.45 29.72 5.79
CA LEU A 334 4.79 30.04 4.52
C LEU A 334 3.67 31.08 4.70
N VAL A 335 2.83 30.96 5.74
CA VAL A 335 1.79 31.96 6.04
C VAL A 335 2.41 33.33 6.35
N PHE A 336 3.52 33.35 7.08
CA PHE A 336 4.24 34.58 7.40
C PHE A 336 4.84 35.25 6.15
N ILE A 337 5.33 34.46 5.17
CA ILE A 337 5.91 34.97 3.93
C ILE A 337 4.82 35.42 2.94
N LEU A 338 3.72 34.67 2.83
CA LEU A 338 2.65 34.93 1.85
C LEU A 338 1.59 35.93 2.34
N GLY A 339 1.47 36.15 3.65
CA GLY A 339 0.52 37.08 4.25
C GLY A 339 1.07 38.50 4.36
N HIS A 340 0.21 39.50 4.17
CA HIS A 340 0.57 40.91 4.30
C HIS A 340 -0.08 41.52 5.55
N ASN A 341 0.70 42.23 6.39
CA ASN A 341 0.23 42.91 7.61
C ASN A 341 -0.58 42.03 8.59
N LEU A 342 -0.19 40.76 8.77
CA LEU A 342 -0.86 39.85 9.72
C LEU A 342 -0.62 40.28 11.19
N SER A 343 -1.69 40.29 11.99
CA SER A 343 -1.57 40.58 13.42
C SER A 343 -0.87 39.43 14.17
N PRO A 344 -0.20 39.70 15.31
CA PRO A 344 0.39 38.64 16.14
C PRO A 344 -0.65 37.59 16.59
N ALA A 345 -1.90 38.01 16.81
CA ALA A 345 -3.01 37.12 17.14
C ALA A 345 -3.38 36.20 15.95
N ALA A 346 -3.44 36.75 14.73
CA ALA A 346 -3.68 35.98 13.52
C ALA A 346 -2.60 34.91 13.28
N LEU A 347 -1.33 35.27 13.49
CA LEU A 347 -0.20 34.33 13.40
C LEU A 347 -0.27 33.23 14.48
N GLY A 348 -0.70 33.56 15.70
CA GLY A 348 -0.91 32.58 16.77
C GLY A 348 -2.03 31.59 16.45
N ILE A 349 -3.15 32.09 15.91
CA ILE A 349 -4.28 31.25 15.49
C ILE A 349 -3.90 30.37 14.28
N ALA A 350 -3.19 30.93 13.31
CA ALA A 350 -2.68 30.18 12.16
C ALA A 350 -1.73 29.04 12.60
N ALA A 351 -0.85 29.28 13.58
CA ALA A 351 0.00 28.24 14.14
C ALA A 351 -0.80 27.08 14.75
N LEU A 352 -1.87 27.40 15.49
CA LEU A 352 -2.75 26.40 16.09
C LEU A 352 -3.53 25.63 15.02
N ALA A 353 -4.05 26.31 14.01
CA ALA A 353 -4.72 25.68 12.86
C ALA A 353 -3.79 24.72 12.11
N LEU A 354 -2.54 25.13 11.87
CA LEU A 354 -1.53 24.32 11.20
C LEU A 354 -1.12 23.09 12.01
N LEU A 355 -0.98 23.22 13.33
CA LEU A 355 -0.73 22.07 14.21
C LEU A 355 -1.89 21.07 14.17
N CYS A 356 -3.13 21.54 14.27
CA CYS A 356 -4.31 20.68 14.21
C CYS A 356 -4.47 20.04 12.82
N GLY A 357 -4.26 20.78 11.74
CA GLY A 357 -4.36 20.28 10.37
C GLY A 357 -3.27 19.27 10.00
N ALA A 358 -2.03 19.53 10.42
CA ALA A 358 -0.91 18.59 10.29
C ALA A 358 -1.20 17.29 11.03
N ALA A 359 -1.64 17.39 12.29
CA ALA A 359 -2.01 16.23 13.11
C ALA A 359 -3.21 15.47 12.53
N ALA A 360 -4.18 16.17 11.93
CA ALA A 360 -5.33 15.56 11.26
C ALA A 360 -4.88 14.74 10.04
N SER A 361 -4.01 15.29 9.19
CA SER A 361 -3.49 14.58 8.01
C SER A 361 -2.71 13.32 8.40
N VAL A 362 -1.84 13.41 9.41
CA VAL A 362 -1.12 12.27 9.97
C VAL A 362 -2.10 11.26 10.58
N GLY A 363 -3.13 11.73 11.27
CA GLY A 363 -4.19 10.91 11.87
C GLY A 363 -5.00 10.10 10.84
N VAL A 364 -5.42 10.73 9.74
CA VAL A 364 -6.11 10.07 8.63
C VAL A 364 -5.21 9.03 7.97
N THR A 365 -3.96 9.40 7.69
CA THR A 365 -3.00 8.50 7.03
C THR A 365 -2.69 7.27 7.89
N THR A 366 -2.53 7.45 9.20
CA THR A 366 -2.32 6.33 10.12
C THR A 366 -3.57 5.46 10.31
N ALA A 367 -4.76 6.03 10.20
CA ALA A 367 -6.02 5.29 10.22
C ALA A 367 -6.20 4.44 8.94
N LEU A 368 -5.84 4.97 7.77
CA LEU A 368 -5.84 4.24 6.49
C LEU A 368 -4.77 3.15 6.44
N ALA A 369 -3.57 3.41 6.97
CA ALA A 369 -2.52 2.40 7.13
C ALA A 369 -2.93 1.25 8.05
N ALA A 370 -3.82 1.48 9.00
CA ALA A 370 -4.39 0.44 9.85
C ALA A 370 -5.47 -0.41 9.15
N LEU A 371 -6.04 0.04 8.03
CA LEU A 371 -6.99 -0.71 7.22
C LEU A 371 -6.34 -1.46 6.07
N PHE A 372 -5.51 -0.78 5.28
CA PHE A 372 -4.96 -1.30 4.02
C PHE A 372 -3.52 -1.80 4.15
N GLY A 373 -2.93 -1.70 5.34
CA GLY A 373 -1.51 -1.98 5.55
C GLY A 373 -0.63 -0.76 5.30
N ARG A 374 0.64 -0.84 5.73
CA ARG A 374 1.53 0.32 5.87
C ARG A 374 1.90 0.99 4.54
N GLY A 375 2.11 0.21 3.47
CA GLY A 375 2.46 0.75 2.14
C GLY A 375 1.23 1.23 1.35
N TRP A 376 0.22 0.38 1.23
CA TRP A 376 -1.01 0.71 0.52
C TRP A 376 -1.80 1.83 1.20
N GLY A 377 -1.80 1.89 2.54
CA GLY A 377 -2.50 2.95 3.27
C GLY A 377 -1.93 4.35 3.06
N SER A 378 -0.60 4.50 2.94
CA SER A 378 0.01 5.79 2.60
C SER A 378 -0.23 6.17 1.14
N LEU A 379 -0.25 5.20 0.23
CA LEU A 379 -0.54 5.42 -1.19
C LEU A 379 -2.00 5.88 -1.38
N VAL A 380 -2.95 5.19 -0.74
CA VAL A 380 -4.37 5.59 -0.73
C VAL A 380 -4.55 6.97 -0.09
N ALA A 381 -3.84 7.27 1.01
CA ALA A 381 -3.88 8.60 1.61
C ALA A 381 -3.36 9.68 0.66
N ALA A 382 -2.25 9.44 -0.05
CA ALA A 382 -1.71 10.38 -1.04
C ALA A 382 -2.71 10.65 -2.18
N ILE A 383 -3.33 9.60 -2.73
CA ILE A 383 -4.36 9.73 -3.76
C ILE A 383 -5.56 10.54 -3.26
N LEU A 384 -6.03 10.28 -2.04
CA LEU A 384 -7.14 11.02 -1.44
C LEU A 384 -6.79 12.51 -1.21
N ILE A 385 -5.53 12.82 -0.87
CA ILE A 385 -5.09 14.22 -0.74
C ILE A 385 -5.01 14.93 -2.10
N ILE A 386 -4.61 14.23 -3.16
CA ILE A 386 -4.60 14.81 -4.51
C ILE A 386 -6.05 15.04 -4.98
N LEU A 387 -6.94 14.08 -4.73
CA LEU A 387 -8.36 14.19 -5.06
C LEU A 387 -9.04 15.34 -4.29
N GLN A 388 -8.80 15.46 -2.98
CA GLN A 388 -9.37 16.57 -2.19
C GLN A 388 -8.83 17.92 -2.67
N MET A 389 -7.57 17.99 -3.10
CA MET A 389 -6.97 19.22 -3.63
C MET A 389 -7.69 19.70 -4.88
N GLY A 390 -8.08 18.78 -5.78
CA GLY A 390 -8.90 19.09 -6.95
C GLY A 390 -10.30 19.60 -6.57
N VAL A 391 -10.99 18.91 -5.65
CA VAL A 391 -12.37 19.26 -5.26
C VAL A 391 -12.42 20.57 -4.46
N VAL A 392 -11.61 20.70 -3.41
CA VAL A 392 -11.55 21.90 -2.57
C VAL A 392 -11.04 23.09 -3.40
N GLY A 393 -10.02 22.89 -4.23
CA GLY A 393 -9.51 23.96 -5.09
C GLY A 393 -10.51 24.44 -6.13
N TRP A 394 -11.29 23.52 -6.69
CA TRP A 394 -12.36 23.91 -7.62
C TRP A 394 -13.51 24.65 -6.92
N VAL A 395 -13.93 24.21 -5.73
CA VAL A 395 -14.99 24.88 -4.96
C VAL A 395 -14.56 26.27 -4.49
N TRP A 396 -13.32 26.44 -4.03
CA TRP A 396 -12.78 27.74 -3.63
C TRP A 396 -12.64 28.69 -4.82
N LYS A 397 -12.22 28.17 -5.98
CA LYS A 397 -12.19 28.93 -7.23
C LYS A 397 -13.59 29.34 -7.68
N ALA A 398 -14.56 28.43 -7.63
CA ALA A 398 -15.94 28.71 -8.00
C ALA A 398 -16.60 29.72 -7.03
N ALA A 399 -16.30 29.60 -5.73
CA ALA A 399 -16.78 30.52 -4.69
C ALA A 399 -16.26 31.96 -4.85
N ALA A 400 -15.09 32.14 -5.47
CA ALA A 400 -14.59 33.48 -5.81
C ALA A 400 -15.40 34.15 -6.94
N ALA A 401 -16.07 33.37 -7.80
CA ALA A 401 -16.84 33.87 -8.93
C ALA A 401 -18.36 33.97 -8.65
N ALA A 402 -18.92 33.05 -7.85
CA ALA A 402 -20.33 33.03 -7.48
C ALA A 402 -20.56 32.23 -6.18
N PRO A 403 -21.63 32.49 -5.40
CA PRO A 403 -21.95 31.68 -4.23
C PRO A 403 -22.25 30.23 -4.65
N VAL A 404 -21.33 29.32 -4.32
CA VAL A 404 -21.49 27.88 -4.51
C VAL A 404 -22.37 27.38 -3.37
N SER A 405 -23.56 26.86 -3.69
CA SER A 405 -24.47 26.27 -2.69
C SER A 405 -24.88 24.85 -3.09
N GLY A 406 -25.09 24.00 -2.09
CA GLY A 406 -25.61 22.64 -2.27
C GLY A 406 -24.56 21.53 -2.11
N VAL A 407 -24.68 20.47 -2.92
CA VAL A 407 -23.93 19.21 -2.76
C VAL A 407 -22.41 19.38 -2.88
N LEU A 408 -21.95 20.30 -3.73
CA LEU A 408 -20.52 20.55 -3.95
C LEU A 408 -19.86 21.28 -2.77
N GLU A 409 -20.59 22.20 -2.14
CA GLU A 409 -20.14 22.85 -0.90
C GLU A 409 -20.05 21.83 0.23
N ALA A 410 -21.08 20.98 0.38
CA ALA A 410 -21.13 19.89 1.36
C ALA A 410 -20.00 18.84 1.15
N LEU A 411 -19.63 18.57 -0.10
CA LEU A 411 -18.51 17.68 -0.41
C LEU A 411 -17.16 18.29 -0.06
N SER A 412 -16.97 19.59 -0.29
CA SER A 412 -15.75 20.29 0.11
C SER A 412 -15.65 20.42 1.62
N SER A 413 -16.76 20.75 2.31
CA SER A 413 -16.80 20.88 3.76
C SER A 413 -16.64 19.56 4.50
N ALA A 414 -16.80 18.41 3.82
CA ALA A 414 -16.47 17.10 4.36
C ALA A 414 -14.95 16.79 4.38
N MET A 415 -14.13 17.57 3.66
CA MET A 415 -12.72 17.27 3.44
C MET A 415 -11.79 17.99 4.44
N PRO A 416 -10.81 17.28 5.05
CA PRO A 416 -9.90 17.87 6.03
C PRO A 416 -9.11 19.08 5.54
N MET A 417 -8.77 19.11 4.25
CA MET A 417 -8.08 20.26 3.64
C MET A 417 -8.91 21.54 3.66
N HIS A 418 -10.24 21.43 3.49
CA HIS A 418 -11.14 22.58 3.51
C HIS A 418 -11.17 23.25 4.88
N TRP A 419 -11.11 22.47 5.95
CA TRP A 419 -11.08 22.98 7.32
C TRP A 419 -9.83 23.79 7.60
N LEU A 420 -8.68 23.28 7.16
CA LEU A 420 -7.42 23.97 7.30
C LEU A 420 -7.40 25.25 6.46
N ALA A 421 -7.77 25.17 5.18
CA ALA A 421 -7.84 26.34 4.30
C ALA A 421 -8.80 27.42 4.83
N ALA A 422 -9.98 27.03 5.28
CA ALA A 422 -10.98 27.94 5.87
C ALA A 422 -10.45 28.62 7.13
N SER A 423 -9.77 27.87 8.02
CA SER A 423 -9.20 28.43 9.24
C SER A 423 -8.03 29.39 8.98
N LEU A 424 -7.14 29.08 8.03
CA LEU A 424 -6.05 29.98 7.64
C LEU A 424 -6.56 31.25 6.96
N SER A 425 -7.46 31.10 6.00
CA SER A 425 -8.10 32.21 5.29
C SER A 425 -8.82 33.14 6.27
N SER A 426 -9.61 32.56 7.18
CA SER A 426 -10.33 33.34 8.19
C SER A 426 -9.40 34.02 9.20
N ALA A 427 -8.29 33.38 9.57
CA ALA A 427 -7.30 33.99 10.47
C ALA A 427 -6.53 35.12 9.78
N GLY A 428 -6.24 34.99 8.48
CA GLY A 428 -5.48 35.98 7.72
C GLY A 428 -6.29 37.19 7.26
N ASN A 429 -7.60 37.03 7.06
CA ASN A 429 -8.49 38.05 6.48
C ASN A 429 -9.53 38.61 7.48
N ASN A 430 -9.41 38.32 8.78
CA ASN A 430 -10.45 38.63 9.79
C ASN A 430 -11.85 38.14 9.36
N GLY A 431 -11.91 36.96 8.72
CA GLY A 431 -13.15 36.34 8.25
C GLY A 431 -14.00 35.77 9.39
N SER A 432 -15.01 34.97 9.05
CA SER A 432 -15.96 34.44 10.03
C SER A 432 -15.30 33.63 11.17
N ALA A 433 -15.43 34.11 12.40
CA ALA A 433 -14.94 33.40 13.60
C ALA A 433 -15.53 31.97 13.72
N GLN A 434 -16.74 31.76 13.21
CA GLN A 434 -17.38 30.45 13.20
C GLN A 434 -16.66 29.44 12.30
N ALA A 435 -16.31 29.81 11.06
CA ALA A 435 -15.58 28.90 10.16
C ALA A 435 -14.16 28.61 10.66
N LEU A 436 -13.52 29.59 11.28
CA LEU A 436 -12.20 29.45 11.91
C LEU A 436 -12.21 28.37 12.99
N TRP A 437 -13.11 28.50 13.98
CA TRP A 437 -13.13 27.57 15.11
C TRP A 437 -13.68 26.19 14.74
N ILE A 438 -14.64 26.11 13.82
CA ILE A 438 -15.12 24.83 13.30
C ILE A 438 -13.99 24.08 12.58
N GLY A 439 -13.22 24.76 11.72
CA GLY A 439 -12.11 24.13 10.99
C GLY A 439 -11.03 23.56 11.90
N ILE A 440 -10.68 24.31 12.96
CA ILE A 440 -9.73 23.88 13.99
C ILE A 440 -10.30 22.69 14.79
N ALA A 441 -11.56 22.78 15.23
CA ALA A 441 -12.19 21.73 16.04
C ALA A 441 -12.32 20.40 15.27
N MET A 442 -12.71 20.44 14.00
CA MET A 442 -12.79 19.24 13.16
C MET A 442 -11.42 18.62 12.91
N SER A 443 -10.40 19.45 12.65
CA SER A 443 -9.02 18.99 12.50
C SER A 443 -8.49 18.35 13.79
N ALA A 444 -8.74 18.96 14.95
CA ALA A 444 -8.36 18.41 16.24
C ALA A 444 -9.07 17.08 16.57
N LEU A 445 -10.36 16.96 16.21
CA LEU A 445 -11.15 15.76 16.46
C LEU A 445 -10.66 14.59 15.56
N VAL A 446 -10.39 14.85 14.28
CA VAL A 446 -9.78 13.86 13.37
C VAL A 446 -8.38 13.48 13.82
N ALA A 447 -7.57 14.43 14.29
CA ALA A 447 -6.26 14.15 14.86
C ALA A 447 -6.34 13.23 16.09
N ALA A 448 -7.26 13.51 17.01
CA ALA A 448 -7.46 12.69 18.21
C ALA A 448 -7.86 11.26 17.83
N VAL A 449 -8.89 11.08 17.01
CA VAL A 449 -9.38 9.75 16.58
C VAL A 449 -8.31 9.01 15.76
N GLY A 450 -7.60 9.74 14.91
CA GLY A 450 -6.53 9.24 14.06
C GLY A 450 -5.30 8.79 14.86
N LEU A 451 -4.97 9.42 15.98
CA LEU A 451 -3.74 9.13 16.75
C LEU A 451 -3.97 8.25 18.00
N LEU A 452 -5.17 8.23 18.59
CA LEU A 452 -5.48 7.53 19.85
C LEU A 452 -5.36 5.99 19.78
N GLY A 453 -5.39 5.38 18.59
CA GLY A 453 -5.31 3.92 18.43
C GLY A 453 -3.92 3.30 18.61
N GLY A 454 -2.93 4.06 19.09
CA GLY A 454 -1.56 3.58 19.29
C GLY A 454 -1.01 3.73 20.72
N VAL A 455 -1.80 4.24 21.66
CA VAL A 455 -1.43 4.18 23.09
C VAL A 455 -1.33 2.68 23.46
N PRO A 456 -0.18 2.19 23.95
CA PRO A 456 -0.09 0.82 24.43
C PRO A 456 -1.10 0.67 25.56
N GLN A 457 -2.18 -0.07 25.32
CA GLN A 457 -2.90 -0.72 26.41
C GLN A 457 -1.85 -1.59 27.09
N ARG A 458 -1.40 -1.18 28.28
CA ARG A 458 -0.70 -2.07 29.20
C ARG A 458 -1.63 -3.28 29.36
N ARG A 459 -1.29 -4.38 28.70
CA ARG A 459 -1.88 -5.68 29.03
C ARG A 459 -1.39 -5.95 30.44
N ASP A 460 -2.27 -5.81 31.42
CA ASP A 460 -2.05 -6.39 32.73
C ASP A 460 -1.84 -7.89 32.51
N VAL A 461 -0.61 -8.32 32.70
CA VAL A 461 -0.26 -9.73 32.72
C VAL A 461 -0.87 -10.27 34.00
N ALA A 462 -2.03 -10.91 33.88
CA ALA A 462 -2.57 -11.75 34.93
C ALA A 462 -1.55 -12.88 35.16
N VAL A 463 -0.81 -12.78 36.25
CA VAL A 463 0.00 -13.88 36.77
C VAL A 463 -1.00 -14.93 37.29
N HIS A 464 -1.18 -16.01 36.52
CA HIS A 464 -1.73 -17.23 37.09
C HIS A 464 -0.67 -17.83 38.02
N VAL A 465 -0.93 -17.68 39.32
CA VAL A 465 -0.34 -18.52 40.35
C VAL A 465 -1.15 -19.81 40.31
N GLU A 466 -0.56 -20.90 39.79
CA GLU A 466 -1.02 -22.24 40.11
C GLU A 466 -0.42 -22.60 41.49
N GLU A 467 -1.31 -22.87 42.45
CA GLU A 467 -1.00 -23.55 43.71
C GLU A 467 -0.90 -25.06 43.51
#